data_AF-A0AAN0NCG1-F1
#
_entry.id   AF-A0AAN0NCG1-F1
#
_cell.length_a   1.000
_cell.length_b   1.000
_cell.length_c   1.000
_cell.angle_alpha   90.00
_cell.angle_beta   90.00
_cell.angle_gamma   90.00
#
_symmetry.space_group_name_H-M   'P 1'
#
loop_
_entity.id
_entity.type
_entity.pdbx_description
1 polymer ?
#
loop_
_entity_poly.entity_id
_entity_poly.type
_entity_poly.pdbx_seq_one_letter_code
_entity_poly.pdbx_strand_id
1 'polypeptide(L)'
;MVGELSNFKAHHSGHFYFSRRMPKVEFRVLCFAKKSSMVKFKPKDGDKVVIHGSIDVFESTGSVQIYVERMNLDGWVIYLFNLKL
;
A
#
# COMPACT_ATOMS: atom_id res chain seq x y z
N MET A 1 2.18 2.84 7.27
CA MET A 1 2.48 1.38 7.30
C MET A 1 3.70 1.12 6.44
N VAL A 2 4.67 0.35 6.94
CA VAL A 2 5.69 -0.27 6.08
C VAL A 2 5.24 -1.70 5.79
N GLY A 3 5.30 -2.14 4.54
CA GLY A 3 4.83 -3.48 4.17
C GLY A 3 5.40 -3.94 2.84
N GLU A 4 5.49 -5.25 2.68
CA GLU A 4 5.80 -5.89 1.40
C GLU A 4 4.51 -6.10 0.62
N LEU A 5 4.52 -5.77 -0.67
CA LEU A 5 3.40 -6.00 -1.56
C LEU A 5 3.27 -7.49 -1.87
N SER A 6 2.06 -8.03 -1.68
CA SER A 6 1.69 -9.39 -2.08
C SER A 6 0.35 -9.38 -2.80
N ASN A 7 0.22 -10.23 -3.82
CA ASN A 7 -0.98 -10.32 -4.66
C ASN A 7 -1.36 -8.96 -5.27
N PHE A 8 -0.36 -8.21 -5.69
CA PHE A 8 -0.50 -6.89 -6.29
C PHE A 8 -1.17 -6.99 -7.66
N LYS A 9 -2.14 -6.11 -7.90
CA LYS A 9 -2.86 -5.97 -9.15
C LYS A 9 -3.01 -4.49 -9.50
N ALA A 10 -2.46 -4.11 -10.66
CA ALA A 10 -2.83 -2.88 -11.33
C ALA A 10 -4.06 -3.14 -12.21
N HIS A 11 -5.23 -2.71 -11.75
CA HIS A 11 -6.49 -2.93 -12.44
C HIS A 11 -6.63 -2.01 -13.65
N HIS A 12 -7.41 -2.40 -14.66
CA HIS A 12 -7.62 -1.61 -15.88
C HIS A 12 -8.24 -0.22 -15.61
N SER A 13 -8.99 -0.06 -14.52
CA SER A 13 -9.53 1.23 -14.07
C SER A 13 -8.47 2.16 -13.46
N GLY A 14 -7.21 1.73 -13.41
CA GLY A 14 -6.11 2.44 -12.79
C GLY A 14 -6.00 2.22 -11.28
N HIS A 15 -6.89 1.47 -10.63
CA HIS A 15 -6.74 1.18 -9.20
C HIS A 15 -5.62 0.19 -8.93
N PHE A 16 -4.89 0.38 -7.83
CA PHE A 16 -4.01 -0.66 -7.31
C PHE A 16 -4.69 -1.40 -6.17
N TYR A 17 -4.59 -2.72 -6.21
CA TYR A 17 -5.02 -3.62 -5.15
C TYR A 17 -3.86 -4.47 -4.72
N PHE A 18 -3.76 -4.73 -3.43
CA PHE A 18 -2.89 -5.77 -2.88
C PHE A 18 -3.46 -6.21 -1.55
N SER A 19 -3.06 -7.39 -1.09
CA SER A 19 -3.56 -7.92 0.17
C SER A 19 -2.49 -8.70 0.89
N ARG A 20 -2.61 -8.74 2.22
CA ARG A 20 -1.76 -9.55 3.08
C ARG A 20 -2.64 -10.27 4.07
N ARG A 21 -2.58 -11.60 4.04
CA ARG A 21 -3.26 -12.45 5.04
C ARG A 21 -2.29 -12.77 6.18
N MET A 22 -2.73 -12.50 7.39
CA MET A 22 -2.11 -12.94 8.64
C MET A 22 -2.99 -14.04 9.25
N PRO A 23 -2.52 -14.81 10.25
CA PRO A 23 -3.27 -15.95 10.79
C PRO A 23 -4.70 -15.65 11.27
N LYS A 24 -5.01 -14.40 11.65
CA LYS A 24 -6.32 -14.00 12.19
C LYS A 24 -6.95 -12.79 11.49
N VAL A 25 -6.24 -12.15 10.56
CA VAL A 25 -6.67 -10.88 9.96
C VAL A 25 -6.29 -10.84 8.49
N GLU A 26 -7.22 -10.41 7.65
CA GLU A 26 -6.95 -10.09 6.25
C GLU A 26 -6.84 -8.58 6.06
N PHE A 27 -5.67 -8.13 5.61
CA PHE A 27 -5.45 -6.76 5.20
C PHE A 27 -5.68 -6.63 3.69
N ARG A 28 -6.61 -5.77 3.30
CA ARG A 28 -6.85 -5.40 1.91
C ARG A 28 -6.44 -3.95 1.72
N VAL A 29 -5.70 -3.66 0.67
CA VAL A 29 -5.22 -2.31 0.38
C VAL A 29 -5.72 -1.87 -0.97
N LEU A 30 -6.28 -0.68 -1.01
CA LEU A 30 -6.85 -0.05 -2.20
C LEU A 30 -6.18 1.32 -2.41
N CYS A 31 -5.58 1.49 -3.58
CA CYS A 31 -5.14 2.80 -4.08
C CYS A 31 -6.06 3.21 -5.23
N PHE A 32 -6.89 4.23 -5.02
CA PHE A 32 -7.76 4.76 -6.07
C PHE A 32 -6.93 5.35 -7.23
N ALA A 33 -7.53 5.39 -8.42
CA ALA A 33 -6.83 5.70 -9.67
C ALA A 33 -6.09 7.05 -9.59
N LYS A 34 -6.78 8.07 -9.06
CA LYS A 34 -6.22 9.40 -8.83
C LYS A 34 -4.96 9.41 -7.95
N LYS A 35 -4.86 8.52 -6.96
CA LYS A 35 -3.71 8.42 -6.06
C LYS A 35 -2.62 7.54 -6.65
N SER A 36 -3.01 6.43 -7.29
CA SER A 36 -2.09 5.52 -7.95
C SER A 36 -1.31 6.18 -9.09
N SER A 37 -1.92 7.12 -9.82
CA SER A 37 -1.25 7.87 -10.89
C SER A 37 -0.17 8.81 -10.37
N MET A 38 -0.17 9.14 -9.07
CA MET A 38 0.87 9.93 -8.41
C MET A 38 2.03 9.06 -7.91
N VAL A 39 1.93 7.73 -7.99
CA VAL A 39 3.00 6.81 -7.60
C VAL A 39 4.08 6.84 -8.67
N LYS A 40 5.30 7.25 -8.28
CA LYS A 40 6.42 7.52 -9.21
C LYS A 40 7.26 6.28 -9.56
N PHE A 41 6.82 5.10 -9.16
CA PHE A 41 7.46 3.83 -9.46
C PHE A 41 6.41 2.84 -9.95
N LYS A 42 6.84 1.72 -10.54
CA LYS A 42 5.95 0.65 -10.99
C LYS A 42 5.91 -0.43 -9.90
N PRO A 43 4.87 -0.49 -9.05
CA PRO A 43 4.84 -1.44 -7.96
C PRO A 43 4.67 -2.86 -8.49
N LYS A 44 5.25 -3.84 -7.79
CA LYS A 44 5.13 -5.27 -8.06
C LYS A 44 5.20 -6.07 -6.76
N ASP A 45 4.81 -7.35 -6.84
CA ASP A 45 4.97 -8.27 -5.72
C ASP A 45 6.44 -8.34 -5.26
N GLY A 46 6.63 -8.35 -3.95
CA GLY A 46 7.93 -8.33 -3.29
C GLY A 46 8.50 -6.92 -3.07
N ASP A 47 7.92 -5.86 -3.64
CA ASP A 47 8.35 -4.50 -3.32
C ASP A 47 8.01 -4.17 -1.87
N LYS A 48 9.00 -3.67 -1.14
CA LYS A 48 8.77 -3.06 0.18
C LYS A 48 8.37 -1.62 -0.01
N VAL A 49 7.27 -1.22 0.62
CA VAL A 49 6.69 0.11 0.47
C VAL A 49 6.33 0.74 1.80
N VAL A 50 6.36 2.07 1.84
CA VAL A 50 5.79 2.89 2.89
C VAL A 50 4.48 3.49 2.37
N ILE A 51 3.39 3.20 3.07
CA ILE A 51 2.03 3.64 2.75
C ILE A 51 1.55 4.63 3.81
N HIS A 52 1.01 5.75 3.35
CA HIS A 52 0.25 6.72 4.15
C HIS A 52 -1.20 6.71 3.66
N GLY A 53 -2.14 6.70 4.60
CA GLY A 53 -3.56 6.62 4.28
C GLY A 53 -4.42 6.35 5.50
N SER A 54 -5.71 6.07 5.24
CA SER A 54 -6.72 5.76 6.26
C SER A 54 -6.98 4.26 6.37
N ILE A 55 -7.58 3.85 7.48
CA ILE A 55 -7.90 2.45 7.79
C ILE A 55 -9.38 2.36 8.18
N ASP A 56 -10.08 1.38 7.60
CA ASP A 56 -11.39 0.91 8.03
C ASP A 56 -11.27 -0.51 8.57
N VAL A 57 -11.94 -0.79 9.69
CA VAL A 57 -11.92 -2.10 10.35
C VAL A 57 -13.31 -2.73 10.28
N PHE A 58 -13.38 -3.95 9.74
CA PHE A 58 -14.60 -4.74 9.65
C PHE A 58 -14.51 -5.92 10.62
N GLU A 59 -14.79 -5.65 11.90
CA GLU A 59 -14.61 -6.60 13.01
C GLU A 59 -15.34 -7.93 12.80
N SER A 60 -16.57 -7.88 12.26
CA SER A 60 -17.38 -9.08 11.99
C SER A 60 -16.73 -10.07 11.02
N THR A 61 -15.83 -9.61 10.16
CA THR A 61 -15.13 -10.44 9.16
C THR A 61 -13.66 -10.64 9.48
N GLY A 62 -13.14 -10.01 10.54
CA GLY A 62 -11.71 -9.97 10.83
C GLY A 62 -10.89 -9.33 9.70
N SER A 63 -11.49 -8.43 8.92
CA SER A 63 -10.79 -7.78 7.80
C SER A 63 -10.55 -6.31 8.05
N VAL A 64 -9.42 -5.83 7.54
CA VAL A 64 -9.00 -4.43 7.63
C VAL A 64 -8.77 -3.92 6.22
N GLN A 65 -9.38 -2.79 5.88
CA GLN A 65 -9.18 -2.12 4.61
C GLN A 65 -8.33 -0.87 4.80
N ILE A 66 -7.31 -0.70 3.96
CA ILE A 66 -6.43 0.45 3.95
C ILE A 66 -6.63 1.21 2.64
N TYR A 67 -6.92 2.50 2.72
CA TYR A 67 -6.99 3.37 1.54
C TYR A 67 -5.71 4.16 1.42
N VAL A 68 -5.01 3.97 0.31
CA VAL A 68 -3.72 4.62 0.06
C VAL A 68 -3.94 6.07 -0.37
N GLU A 69 -3.33 6.99 0.37
CA GLU A 69 -3.21 8.38 -0.02
C GLU A 69 -1.86 8.69 -0.65
N ARG A 70 -0.78 8.08 -0.15
CA ARG A 70 0.59 8.16 -0.70
C ARG A 70 1.32 6.83 -0.51
N MET A 71 2.17 6.48 -1.49
CA MET A 71 2.97 5.25 -1.47
C MET A 71 4.36 5.52 -2.04
N ASN A 72 5.40 5.05 -1.35
CA ASN A 72 6.80 5.13 -1.78
C ASN A 72 7.50 3.79 -1.53
N LEU A 73 8.62 3.52 -2.21
CA LEU A 73 9.47 2.37 -1.87
C LEU A 73 10.09 2.55 -0.48
N ASP A 74 10.17 1.46 0.27
CA ASP A 74 10.94 1.40 1.52
C ASP A 74 12.42 1.55 1.18
N GLY A 75 13.09 2.50 1.83
CA GLY A 75 14.40 3.02 1.41
C GLY A 75 14.33 4.41 0.78
N TRP A 76 13.37 4.71 -0.11
CA TRP A 76 13.20 6.07 -0.67
C TRP A 76 12.96 7.11 0.44
N VAL A 77 12.18 6.71 1.45
CA VAL A 77 11.90 7.55 2.63
C VAL A 77 13.15 7.70 3.51
N ILE A 78 13.96 6.66 3.66
CA ILE A 78 15.22 6.70 4.43
C ILE A 78 16.24 7.62 3.75
N TYR A 79 16.40 7.55 2.43
CA TYR A 79 17.26 8.45 1.66
C TYR A 79 16.82 9.92 1.78
N LEU A 80 15.52 10.20 1.71
CA LEU A 80 15.00 11.57 1.87
C LEU A 80 15.12 12.10 3.30
N PHE A 81 15.11 11.23 4.31
CA PHE A 81 15.31 11.62 5.70
C PHE A 81 16.78 11.99 5.96
N ASN A 82 17.73 11.23 5.41
CA ASN A 82 19.16 11.49 5.54
C ASN A 82 19.65 12.74 4.76
N LEU A 83 18.92 13.19 3.74
CA LEU A 83 19.24 14.40 2.98
C LEU A 83 18.62 15.69 3.55
N LYS A 84 17.86 15.60 4.64
CA LYS A 84 17.26 16.74 5.35
C LYS A 84 17.92 17.04 6.70
N LEU A 85 19.12 16.49 6.94
CA LEU A 85 20.00 16.80 8.07
C LEU A 85 21.30 17.42 7.57
#